data_AF-A0ABD2IC69-F1
#
_entry.id   AF-A0ABD2IC69-F1
#
_cell.length_a   1.000
_cell.length_b   1.000
_cell.length_c   1.000
_cell.angle_alpha   90.00
_cell.angle_beta   90.00
_cell.angle_gamma   90.00
#
_symmetry.space_group_name_H-M   'P 1'
#
loop_
_entity.id
_entity.type
_entity.pdbx_description
1 polymer ?
#
loop_
_entity_poly.entity_id
_entity_poly.type
_entity_poly.pdbx_seq_one_letter_code
_entity_poly.pdbx_strand_id
1 'polypeptide(L)'
;MNKGITEEFIKFKEPWNLSRQIVWGHRIPAYLVEKSKRWIVAESETDARAQLTADEADSPLLQDPDVLDTWFSSSLIPIVIAGWPDRPICGQSLELMETGYDIVGHWVAKMMMICHCLTGEYPFTRVLLHGMVRDNRERKMSKSLGNVVDPLDIIRGTGIEEMVERVNSSNLPSEEKAVAEADLRKRFPRGMRHNGVDAFRFSLLQHDLTKAVLRVDFTLPLTEARNFCNRVWNLCKFTQRVFKAAHGW
;
A
#
# COMPACT_ATOMS: atom_id res chain seq x y z
N MET A 1 5.73 -22.36 8.24
CA MET A 1 6.14 -21.18 7.44
C MET A 1 7.30 -21.64 6.57
N ASN A 2 7.15 -21.65 5.25
CA ASN A 2 8.17 -22.17 4.35
C ASN A 2 9.35 -21.19 4.35
N LYS A 3 10.46 -21.53 5.03
CA LYS A 3 11.64 -20.67 5.21
C LYS A 3 12.31 -20.25 3.89
N GLY A 4 12.03 -20.96 2.79
CA GLY A 4 12.74 -20.80 1.52
C GLY A 4 12.56 -19.45 0.82
N ILE A 5 11.36 -18.84 0.86
CA ILE A 5 11.09 -17.62 0.07
C ILE A 5 11.88 -16.42 0.64
N THR A 6 11.89 -16.25 1.96
CA THR A 6 12.58 -15.13 2.61
C THR A 6 14.10 -15.25 2.49
N GLU A 7 14.65 -16.47 2.58
CA GLU A 7 16.09 -16.71 2.45
C GLU A 7 16.61 -16.47 1.03
N GLU A 8 15.81 -16.73 -0.02
CA GLU A 8 16.19 -16.38 -1.41
C GLU A 8 16.19 -14.87 -1.63
N PHE A 9 15.19 -14.15 -1.11
CA PHE A 9 15.14 -12.68 -1.23
C PHE A 9 16.25 -12.00 -0.41
N ILE A 10 16.57 -12.46 0.79
CA ILE A 10 17.64 -11.83 1.60
C ILE A 10 19.03 -12.07 0.99
N LYS A 11 19.19 -13.12 0.17
CA LYS A 11 20.42 -13.41 -0.58
C LYS A 11 20.58 -12.56 -1.85
N PHE A 12 19.89 -11.42 -1.98
CA PHE A 12 20.10 -10.49 -3.10
C PHE A 12 21.59 -10.15 -3.23
N LYS A 13 22.21 -10.66 -4.29
CA LYS A 13 23.64 -10.45 -4.60
C LYS A 13 23.88 -9.15 -5.38
N GLU A 14 22.83 -8.58 -5.96
CA GLU A 14 22.94 -7.38 -6.78
C GLU A 14 22.77 -6.12 -5.93
N PRO A 15 23.64 -5.11 -6.10
CA PRO A 15 23.49 -3.83 -5.43
C PRO A 15 22.17 -3.15 -5.78
N TRP A 16 21.48 -2.61 -4.77
CA TRP A 16 20.28 -1.81 -5.00
C TRP A 16 20.65 -0.41 -5.48
N ASN A 17 20.37 -0.11 -6.75
CA ASN A 17 20.47 1.25 -7.27
C ASN A 17 19.39 2.14 -6.62
N LEU A 18 19.81 3.09 -5.78
CA LEU A 18 18.95 4.04 -5.08
C LEU A 18 18.59 5.27 -5.90
N SER A 19 19.39 5.64 -6.90
CA SER A 19 19.22 6.90 -7.63
C SER A 19 18.13 6.83 -8.70
N ARG A 20 17.32 7.87 -8.84
CA ARG A 20 16.25 7.96 -9.84
C ARG A 20 16.28 9.34 -10.52
N GLN A 21 16.33 9.33 -11.85
CA GLN A 21 16.28 10.53 -12.71
C GLN A 21 14.81 10.97 -12.92
N ILE A 22 14.11 11.26 -11.83
CA ILE A 22 12.72 11.72 -11.82
C ILE A 22 12.57 12.94 -10.91
N VAL A 23 11.52 13.73 -11.12
CA VAL A 23 11.31 14.99 -10.39
C VAL A 23 10.63 14.83 -9.03
N TRP A 24 10.03 13.65 -8.77
CA TRP A 24 9.26 13.40 -7.56
C TRP A 24 9.95 12.38 -6.66
N GLY A 25 10.43 12.84 -5.51
CA GLY A 25 11.08 12.02 -4.49
C GLY A 25 11.91 12.87 -3.53
N HIS A 26 12.53 12.23 -2.55
CA HIS A 26 13.48 12.92 -1.66
C HIS A 26 14.79 13.13 -2.41
N ARG A 27 15.24 14.38 -2.57
CA ARG A 27 16.53 14.67 -3.20
C ARG A 27 17.66 13.99 -2.45
N ILE A 28 18.62 13.43 -3.18
CA ILE A 28 19.77 12.76 -2.58
C ILE A 28 20.59 13.83 -1.81
N PRO A 29 20.93 13.59 -0.52
CA PRO A 29 21.68 14.55 0.31
C PRO A 29 23.19 14.49 0.00
N ALA A 30 23.56 14.53 -1.29
CA ALA A 30 24.93 14.51 -1.79
C ALA A 30 25.22 15.79 -2.58
N TYR A 31 26.37 16.40 -2.33
CA TYR A 31 26.78 17.68 -2.86
C TYR A 31 28.14 17.56 -3.55
N LEU A 32 28.21 17.93 -4.82
CA LEU A 32 29.44 17.98 -5.60
C LEU A 32 30.15 19.31 -5.36
N VAL A 33 31.39 19.24 -4.92
CA VAL A 33 32.31 20.38 -4.87
C VAL A 33 32.85 20.62 -6.28
N GLU A 34 32.44 21.72 -6.92
CA GLU A 34 32.77 21.93 -8.34
C GLU A 34 34.28 22.00 -8.63
N LYS A 35 35.08 22.59 -7.73
CA LYS A 35 36.51 22.80 -7.93
C LYS A 35 37.31 21.50 -7.88
N SER A 36 37.03 20.63 -6.90
CA SER A 36 37.77 19.38 -6.67
C SER A 36 37.09 18.14 -7.26
N LYS A 37 35.82 18.28 -7.69
CA LYS A 37 34.95 17.18 -8.13
C LYS A 37 34.71 16.11 -7.05
N ARG A 38 34.92 16.48 -5.78
CA ARG A 38 34.65 15.64 -4.61
C ARG A 38 33.17 15.68 -4.25
N TRP A 39 32.62 14.55 -3.82
CA TRP A 39 31.26 14.47 -3.28
C TRP A 39 31.27 14.54 -1.76
N ILE A 40 30.30 15.26 -1.19
CA ILE A 40 30.04 15.39 0.25
C ILE A 40 28.62 14.92 0.52
N VAL A 41 28.43 14.01 1.46
CA VAL A 41 27.09 13.61 1.94
C VAL A 41 26.81 14.35 3.24
N ALA A 42 25.71 15.10 3.29
CA ALA A 42 25.35 15.91 4.44
C ALA A 42 23.84 16.20 4.47
N GLU A 43 23.26 16.42 5.66
CA GLU A 43 21.82 16.67 5.82
C GLU A 43 21.35 17.99 5.20
N SER A 44 22.27 18.96 5.09
CA SER A 44 22.00 20.26 4.47
C SER A 44 23.21 20.77 3.69
N GLU A 45 22.99 21.78 2.83
CA GLU A 45 24.09 22.45 2.12
C GLU A 45 25.01 23.18 3.11
N THR A 46 24.47 23.69 4.22
CA THR A 46 25.26 24.31 5.30
C THR A 46 26.22 23.31 5.92
N ASP A 47 25.76 22.09 6.21
CA ASP A 47 26.59 21.03 6.77
C ASP A 47 27.62 20.50 5.74
N ALA A 48 27.25 20.49 4.45
CA ALA A 48 28.20 20.16 3.38
C ALA A 48 29.31 21.23 3.27
N ARG A 49 28.95 22.51 3.40
CA ARG A 49 29.88 23.64 3.34
C ARG A 49 30.87 23.64 4.51
N ALA A 50 30.44 23.19 5.68
CA ALA A 50 31.30 23.03 6.85
C ALA A 50 32.40 21.95 6.65
N GLN A 51 32.25 21.06 5.67
CA GLN A 51 33.21 19.98 5.34
C GLN A 51 34.16 20.33 4.18
N LEU A 52 34.18 21.59 3.72
CA LEU A 52 35.11 22.06 2.69
C LEU A 52 36.51 22.27 3.27
N THR A 53 37.53 21.97 2.47
CA THR A 53 38.91 22.34 2.82
C THR A 53 39.15 23.83 2.57
N ALA A 54 40.26 24.38 3.08
CA ALA A 54 40.62 25.78 2.82
C ALA A 54 40.73 26.09 1.32
N ASP A 55 41.21 25.14 0.52
CA ASP A 55 41.33 25.29 -0.93
C ASP A 55 39.99 25.22 -1.67
N GLU A 56 38.94 24.69 -1.02
CA GLU A 56 37.60 24.54 -1.57
C GLU A 56 36.60 25.58 -1.03
N ALA A 57 37.01 26.47 -0.12
CA ALA A 57 36.13 27.37 0.63
C ALA A 57 35.18 28.20 -0.27
N ASP A 58 35.69 28.66 -1.42
CA ASP A 58 34.93 29.45 -2.41
C ASP A 58 34.32 28.60 -3.54
N SER A 59 34.42 27.27 -3.46
CA SER A 59 33.85 26.39 -4.49
C SER A 59 32.31 26.40 -4.40
N PRO A 60 31.61 26.48 -5.55
CA PRO A 60 30.19 26.15 -5.60
C PRO A 60 29.95 24.70 -5.15
N LEU A 61 28.80 24.49 -4.51
CA LEU A 61 28.25 23.19 -4.16
C LEU A 61 27.02 22.92 -5.02
N LEU A 62 27.01 21.79 -5.72
CA LEU A 62 25.88 21.35 -6.52
C LEU A 62 25.27 20.10 -5.90
N GLN A 63 24.07 20.20 -5.34
CA GLN A 63 23.36 19.02 -4.86
C GLN A 63 22.99 18.11 -6.04
N ASP A 64 23.16 16.79 -5.86
CA ASP A 64 22.76 15.76 -6.83
C ASP A 64 21.32 16.00 -7.33
N PRO A 65 21.09 16.12 -8.65
CA PRO A 65 19.76 16.39 -9.19
C PRO A 65 18.80 15.19 -9.03
N ASP A 66 19.32 13.99 -8.76
CA ASP A 66 18.50 12.79 -8.62
C ASP A 66 17.75 12.75 -7.28
N VAL A 67 16.71 11.91 -7.26
CA VAL A 67 15.94 11.58 -6.05
C VAL A 67 16.13 10.12 -5.65
N LEU A 68 15.89 9.83 -4.38
CA LEU A 68 15.92 8.48 -3.83
C LEU A 68 14.72 7.66 -4.33
N ASP A 69 14.97 6.37 -4.59
CA ASP A 69 13.93 5.37 -4.87
C ASP A 69 12.81 5.40 -3.83
N THR A 70 11.54 5.44 -4.25
CA THR A 70 10.39 5.39 -3.34
C THR A 70 10.42 4.18 -2.41
N TRP A 71 11.00 3.07 -2.85
CA TRP A 71 11.17 1.90 -1.98
C TRP A 71 12.19 2.13 -0.86
N PHE A 72 13.12 3.07 -1.01
CA PHE A 72 14.06 3.48 0.04
C PHE A 72 13.30 4.14 1.18
N SER A 73 12.56 5.22 0.92
CA SER A 73 11.77 5.87 1.97
C SER A 73 10.73 4.93 2.57
N SER A 74 10.05 4.11 1.74
CA SER A 74 9.06 3.13 2.22
C SER A 74 9.67 2.02 3.08
N SER A 75 10.96 1.69 2.88
CA SER A 75 11.65 0.70 3.70
C SER A 75 11.97 1.20 5.12
N LEU A 76 11.92 2.52 5.35
CA LEU A 76 12.17 3.13 6.66
C LEU A 76 10.91 3.15 7.55
N ILE A 77 9.74 2.75 7.03
CA ILE A 77 8.46 2.80 7.77
C ILE A 77 8.57 2.18 9.19
N PRO A 78 9.17 1.00 9.41
CA PRO A 78 9.23 0.41 10.74
C PRO A 78 10.01 1.27 11.76
N ILE A 79 11.07 1.94 11.32
CA ILE A 79 11.88 2.78 12.21
C ILE A 79 11.25 4.16 12.41
N VAL A 80 10.59 4.71 11.39
CA VAL A 80 9.83 5.98 11.48
C VAL A 80 8.66 5.82 12.44
N ILE A 81 7.89 4.72 12.35
CA ILE A 81 6.76 4.46 13.27
C ILE A 81 7.25 4.30 14.71
N ALA A 82 8.46 3.79 14.94
CA ALA A 82 9.07 3.72 16.27
C ALA A 82 9.52 5.09 16.83
N GLY A 83 9.42 6.16 16.03
CA GLY A 83 9.69 7.54 16.44
C GLY A 83 11.02 8.10 15.96
N TRP A 84 11.74 7.44 15.05
CA TRP A 84 12.90 8.04 14.39
C TRP A 84 12.45 9.22 13.48
N PRO A 85 13.18 10.35 13.43
CA PRO A 85 14.50 10.60 14.03
C PRO A 85 14.50 11.12 15.48
N ASP A 86 13.35 11.45 16.06
CA ASP A 86 13.26 11.98 17.43
C ASP A 86 13.65 10.96 18.51
N ARG A 87 13.62 9.67 18.17
CA ARG A 87 14.05 8.54 19.01
C ARG A 87 15.15 7.73 18.32
N PRO A 88 16.02 7.05 19.10
CA PRO A 88 16.97 6.10 18.54
C PRO A 88 16.28 5.04 17.68
N ILE A 89 16.98 4.58 16.64
CA ILE A 89 16.47 3.55 15.74
C ILE A 89 16.19 2.26 16.54
N CYS A 90 14.98 1.74 16.40
CA CYS A 90 14.54 0.49 17.02
C CYS A 90 14.45 -0.63 15.97
N GLY A 91 14.92 -1.82 16.34
CA GLY A 91 15.02 -2.97 15.46
C GLY A 91 13.73 -3.77 15.31
N GLN A 92 12.94 -3.92 16.38
CA GLN A 92 11.72 -4.72 16.37
C GLN A 92 10.48 -3.86 16.70
N SER A 93 10.11 -3.01 15.75
CA SER A 93 9.07 -1.99 15.94
C SER A 93 7.63 -2.50 15.76
N LEU A 94 7.44 -3.63 15.07
CA LEU A 94 6.10 -4.14 14.70
C LEU A 94 5.94 -5.62 15.07
N GLU A 95 4.75 -6.01 15.51
CA GLU A 95 4.46 -7.42 15.77
C GLU A 95 4.15 -8.18 14.46
N LEU A 96 3.32 -7.58 13.60
CA LEU A 96 2.78 -8.17 12.38
C LEU A 96 2.94 -7.21 11.19
N MET A 97 3.49 -7.71 10.09
CA MET A 97 3.47 -7.06 8.78
C MET A 97 2.45 -7.75 7.88
N GLU A 98 1.39 -7.06 7.50
CA GLU A 98 0.35 -7.57 6.60
C GLU A 98 0.44 -6.86 5.25
N THR A 99 0.49 -7.62 4.16
CA THR A 99 0.57 -7.08 2.79
C THR A 99 0.27 -8.13 1.73
N GLY A 100 0.00 -7.67 0.51
CA GLY A 100 -0.09 -8.52 -0.68
C GLY A 100 1.26 -9.15 -1.02
N TYR A 101 1.23 -10.38 -1.54
CA TYR A 101 2.43 -11.10 -1.94
C TYR A 101 3.22 -10.42 -3.08
N ASP A 102 2.59 -9.53 -3.85
CA ASP A 102 3.17 -8.91 -5.04
C ASP A 102 4.27 -7.88 -4.77
N ILE A 103 4.33 -7.33 -3.55
CA ILE A 103 5.34 -6.36 -3.13
C ILE A 103 6.31 -6.88 -2.06
N VAL A 104 6.32 -8.20 -1.82
CA VAL A 104 7.21 -8.81 -0.80
C VAL A 104 8.68 -8.53 -1.07
N GLY A 105 9.15 -8.73 -2.32
CA GLY A 105 10.54 -8.45 -2.67
C GLY A 105 10.89 -6.95 -2.69
N HIS A 106 9.93 -6.11 -3.07
CA HIS A 106 10.17 -4.66 -3.20
C HIS A 106 10.07 -3.90 -1.88
N TRP A 107 9.24 -4.38 -0.95
CA TRP A 107 8.94 -3.66 0.29
C TRP A 107 9.36 -4.46 1.54
N VAL A 108 8.80 -5.65 1.73
CA VAL A 108 9.04 -6.47 2.93
C VAL A 108 10.52 -6.82 3.06
N ALA A 109 11.14 -7.32 1.98
CA ALA A 109 12.56 -7.67 1.99
C ALA A 109 13.46 -6.44 2.21
N LYS A 110 13.11 -5.27 1.66
CA LYS A 110 13.91 -4.05 1.83
C LYS A 110 13.77 -3.46 3.24
N MET A 111 12.59 -3.54 3.85
CA MET A 111 12.39 -3.22 5.27
C MET A 111 13.28 -4.13 6.15
N MET A 112 13.27 -5.44 5.88
CA MET A 112 14.14 -6.38 6.60
C MET A 112 15.61 -6.04 6.44
N MET A 113 16.06 -5.79 5.21
CA MET A 113 17.46 -5.47 4.91
C MET A 113 17.90 -4.18 5.62
N ILE A 114 17.19 -3.06 5.43
CA ILE A 114 17.60 -1.77 6.00
C ILE A 114 17.58 -1.81 7.53
N CYS A 115 16.52 -2.35 8.12
CA CYS A 115 16.41 -2.44 9.57
C CYS A 115 17.50 -3.36 10.15
N HIS A 116 17.78 -4.50 9.52
CA HIS A 116 18.85 -5.40 9.94
C HIS A 116 20.24 -4.77 9.79
N CYS A 117 20.49 -4.03 8.71
CA CYS A 117 21.75 -3.28 8.53
C CYS A 117 21.95 -2.20 9.60
N LEU A 118 20.88 -1.53 10.03
CA LEU A 118 20.96 -0.42 10.99
C LEU A 118 20.96 -0.88 12.46
N THR A 119 20.30 -2.01 12.76
CA THR A 119 20.00 -2.42 14.15
C THR A 119 20.47 -3.83 14.50
N GLY A 120 20.77 -4.67 13.50
CA GLY A 120 21.01 -6.10 13.70
C GLY A 120 19.74 -6.94 13.87
N GLU A 121 18.56 -6.34 13.92
CA GLU A 121 17.28 -7.02 14.13
C GLU A 121 16.34 -6.86 12.93
N TYR A 122 15.28 -7.67 12.89
CA TYR A 122 14.23 -7.56 11.87
C TYR A 122 13.04 -6.75 12.40
N PRO A 123 12.40 -5.93 11.52
CA PRO A 123 11.37 -4.98 11.92
C PRO A 123 10.06 -5.61 12.39
N PHE A 124 9.85 -6.89 12.12
CA PHE A 124 8.63 -7.61 12.45
C PHE A 124 8.88 -9.07 12.85
N THR A 125 8.01 -9.59 13.73
CA THR A 125 8.07 -11.02 14.14
C THR A 125 7.33 -11.95 13.19
N ARG A 126 6.28 -11.45 12.54
CA ARG A 126 5.38 -12.22 11.68
C ARG A 126 5.04 -11.44 10.43
N VAL A 127 4.97 -12.14 9.31
CA VAL A 127 4.49 -11.60 8.04
C VAL A 127 3.26 -12.38 7.59
N LEU A 128 2.14 -11.68 7.40
CA LEU A 128 0.92 -12.24 6.81
C LEU A 128 0.84 -11.78 5.36
N LEU A 129 0.97 -12.73 4.44
CA LEU A 129 0.85 -12.48 3.01
C LEU A 129 -0.53 -12.87 2.53
N HIS A 130 -1.29 -11.91 2.05
CA HIS A 130 -2.59 -12.16 1.44
C HIS A 130 -2.49 -12.16 -0.10
N GLY A 131 -3.47 -12.81 -0.72
CA GLY A 131 -3.63 -12.83 -2.16
C GLY A 131 -3.96 -11.47 -2.77
N MET A 132 -3.81 -11.40 -4.09
CA MET A 132 -4.20 -10.23 -4.86
C MET A 132 -5.63 -10.37 -5.35
N VAL A 133 -6.42 -9.32 -5.13
CA VAL A 133 -7.78 -9.24 -5.65
C VAL A 133 -7.73 -9.04 -7.16
N ARG A 134 -8.43 -9.91 -7.88
CA ARG A 134 -8.50 -9.90 -9.35
C ARG A 134 -9.90 -9.65 -9.85
N ASP A 135 -10.00 -9.15 -11.07
CA ASP A 135 -11.29 -9.00 -11.75
C ASP A 135 -11.89 -10.37 -12.14
N ASN A 136 -13.11 -10.33 -12.65
CA ASN A 136 -13.85 -11.50 -13.14
C ASN A 136 -13.19 -12.20 -14.35
N ARG A 137 -12.19 -11.58 -14.98
CA ARG A 137 -11.39 -12.14 -16.09
C ARG A 137 -9.99 -12.57 -15.60
N GLU A 138 -9.80 -12.65 -14.29
CA GLU A 138 -8.54 -13.02 -13.64
C GLU A 138 -7.37 -12.07 -13.96
N ARG A 139 -7.66 -10.84 -14.38
CA ARG A 139 -6.65 -9.78 -14.51
C ARG A 139 -6.46 -9.10 -13.16
N LYS A 140 -5.22 -8.63 -12.91
CA LYS A 140 -4.94 -7.79 -11.73
C LYS A 140 -5.86 -6.57 -11.80
N MET A 141 -6.56 -6.26 -10.71
CA MET A 141 -7.27 -4.99 -10.63
C MET A 141 -6.25 -3.86 -10.60
N SER A 142 -6.31 -2.97 -11.59
CA SER A 142 -5.41 -1.82 -11.66
C SER A 142 -6.10 -0.63 -12.31
N LYS A 143 -5.74 0.57 -11.85
CA LYS A 143 -6.27 1.81 -12.43
C LYS A 143 -5.99 1.90 -13.94
N SER A 144 -4.88 1.31 -14.40
CA SER A 144 -4.47 1.27 -15.81
C SER A 144 -5.33 0.36 -16.71
N LEU A 145 -6.14 -0.53 -16.15
CA LEU A 145 -7.05 -1.41 -16.90
C LEU A 145 -8.52 -1.01 -16.75
N GLY A 146 -8.82 0.03 -15.96
CA GLY A 146 -10.19 0.47 -15.69
C GLY A 146 -11.10 -0.57 -15.03
N ASN A 147 -10.54 -1.69 -14.57
CA ASN A 147 -11.28 -2.84 -14.02
C ASN A 147 -11.43 -2.80 -12.49
N VAL A 148 -11.08 -1.66 -11.88
CA VAL A 148 -11.18 -1.44 -10.42
C VAL A 148 -12.63 -1.12 -10.07
N VAL A 149 -13.17 -1.86 -9.10
CA VAL A 149 -14.41 -1.47 -8.42
C VAL A 149 -14.02 -0.61 -7.22
N ASP A 150 -14.56 0.61 -7.14
CA ASP A 150 -14.28 1.50 -6.02
C ASP A 150 -14.94 0.93 -4.73
N PRO A 151 -14.19 0.76 -3.64
CA PRO A 151 -14.76 0.35 -2.35
C PRO A 151 -15.93 1.21 -1.89
N LEU A 152 -15.94 2.51 -2.22
CA LEU A 152 -17.03 3.41 -1.85
C LEU A 152 -18.31 3.12 -2.62
N ASP A 153 -18.22 2.64 -3.87
CA ASP A 153 -19.41 2.21 -4.62
C ASP A 153 -20.09 1.04 -3.91
N ILE A 154 -19.30 0.15 -3.34
CA ILE A 154 -19.78 -1.02 -2.59
C ILE A 154 -20.42 -0.58 -1.27
N ILE A 155 -19.74 0.31 -0.55
CA ILE A 155 -20.16 0.77 0.78
C ILE A 155 -21.42 1.63 0.68
N ARG A 156 -21.42 2.64 -0.20
CA ARG A 156 -22.47 3.66 -0.28
C ARG A 156 -23.55 3.34 -1.30
N GLY A 157 -23.23 2.52 -2.30
CA GLY A 157 -24.05 2.34 -3.49
C GLY A 157 -23.83 3.47 -4.48
N THR A 158 -23.82 3.13 -5.78
CA THR A 158 -23.54 4.05 -6.89
C THR A 158 -24.33 3.63 -8.12
N GLY A 159 -24.87 4.58 -8.88
CA GLY A 159 -25.55 4.31 -10.15
C GLY A 159 -24.57 3.89 -11.25
N ILE A 160 -25.02 3.13 -12.25
CA ILE A 160 -24.12 2.66 -13.32
C ILE A 160 -23.56 3.84 -14.14
N GLU A 161 -24.34 4.89 -14.35
CA GLU A 161 -23.93 6.10 -15.07
C GLU A 161 -22.75 6.79 -14.38
N GLU A 162 -22.78 6.92 -13.05
CA GLU A 162 -21.71 7.54 -12.26
C GLU A 162 -20.43 6.67 -12.27
N MET A 163 -20.57 5.35 -12.20
CA MET A 163 -19.44 4.43 -12.32
C MET A 163 -18.76 4.55 -13.70
N VAL A 164 -19.56 4.65 -14.76
CA VAL A 164 -19.10 4.83 -16.15
C VAL A 164 -18.45 6.20 -16.34
N GLU A 165 -19.05 7.27 -15.81
CA GLU A 165 -18.48 8.62 -15.86
C GLU A 165 -17.09 8.66 -15.21
N ARG A 166 -16.90 7.96 -14.09
CA ARG A 166 -15.59 7.85 -13.43
C ARG A 166 -14.55 7.19 -14.33
N VAL A 167 -14.90 6.11 -15.04
CA VAL A 167 -14.02 5.49 -16.03
C VAL A 167 -13.71 6.46 -17.17
N ASN A 168 -14.72 7.16 -17.69
CA ASN A 168 -14.58 8.08 -18.81
C ASN A 168 -13.75 9.34 -18.46
N SER A 169 -13.81 9.80 -17.22
CA SER A 169 -12.99 10.91 -16.69
C SER A 169 -11.52 10.54 -16.39
N SER A 170 -11.18 9.25 -16.40
CA SER A 170 -9.82 8.79 -16.10
C SER A 170 -8.83 9.05 -17.23
N ASN A 171 -7.53 8.91 -16.93
CA ASN A 171 -6.44 9.01 -17.92
C ASN A 171 -6.24 7.74 -18.77
N LEU A 172 -7.23 6.84 -18.82
CA LEU A 172 -7.17 5.62 -19.62
C LEU A 172 -7.21 5.92 -21.13
N PRO A 173 -6.54 5.12 -21.97
CA PRO A 173 -6.76 5.13 -23.41
C PRO A 173 -8.24 4.90 -23.76
N SER A 174 -8.72 5.50 -24.84
CA SER A 174 -10.13 5.42 -25.26
C SER A 174 -10.61 3.98 -25.47
N GLU A 175 -9.74 3.09 -25.97
CA GLU A 175 -10.05 1.66 -26.15
C GLU A 175 -10.28 0.95 -24.80
N GLU A 176 -9.42 1.20 -23.81
CA GLU A 176 -9.56 0.63 -22.46
C GLU A 176 -10.81 1.18 -21.75
N LYS A 177 -11.15 2.45 -21.96
CA LYS A 177 -12.41 3.03 -21.46
C LYS A 177 -13.63 2.29 -22.00
N ALA A 178 -13.67 2.01 -23.30
CA ALA A 178 -14.77 1.28 -23.92
C ALA A 178 -14.89 -0.16 -23.37
N VAL A 179 -13.76 -0.85 -23.17
CA VAL A 179 -13.73 -2.20 -22.57
C VAL A 179 -14.22 -2.17 -21.13
N ALA A 180 -13.76 -1.21 -20.32
CA ALA A 180 -14.16 -1.05 -18.94
C ALA A 180 -15.63 -0.67 -18.79
N GLU A 181 -16.15 0.25 -19.61
CA GLU A 181 -17.56 0.61 -19.63
C GLU A 181 -18.44 -0.61 -19.97
N ALA A 182 -18.09 -1.36 -21.02
CA ALA A 182 -18.83 -2.57 -21.40
C ALA A 182 -18.84 -3.62 -20.28
N ASP A 183 -17.73 -3.79 -19.56
CA ASP A 183 -17.63 -4.70 -18.42
C ASP A 183 -18.50 -4.23 -17.24
N LEU A 184 -18.45 -2.94 -16.90
CA LEU A 184 -19.26 -2.34 -15.83
C LEU A 184 -20.75 -2.51 -16.10
N ARG A 185 -21.22 -2.15 -17.31
CA ARG A 185 -22.64 -2.27 -17.67
C ARG A 185 -23.12 -3.72 -17.66
N LYS A 186 -22.25 -4.67 -18.02
CA LYS A 186 -22.57 -6.10 -17.98
C LYS A 186 -22.67 -6.63 -16.54
N ARG A 187 -21.77 -6.22 -15.65
CA ARG A 187 -21.69 -6.73 -14.27
C ARG A 187 -22.67 -6.03 -13.33
N PHE A 188 -22.86 -4.74 -13.53
CA PHE A 188 -23.65 -3.87 -12.66
C PHE A 188 -24.71 -3.11 -13.49
N PRO A 189 -25.66 -3.83 -14.13
CA PRO A 189 -26.62 -3.20 -15.05
C PRO A 189 -27.54 -2.16 -14.39
N ARG A 190 -27.66 -2.18 -13.06
CA ARG A 190 -28.40 -1.20 -12.26
C ARG A 190 -27.49 -0.43 -11.29
N GLY A 191 -26.17 -0.47 -11.52
CA GLY A 191 -25.17 0.03 -10.58
C GLY A 191 -24.92 -0.90 -9.39
N MET A 192 -24.22 -0.35 -8.39
CA MET A 192 -23.90 -1.02 -7.13
C MET A 192 -24.92 -0.66 -6.06
N ARG A 193 -25.49 -1.67 -5.40
CA ARG A 193 -26.41 -1.44 -4.27
C ARG A 193 -25.61 -0.98 -3.05
N HIS A 194 -26.24 -0.18 -2.19
CA HIS A 194 -25.71 0.11 -0.87
C HIS A 194 -25.58 -1.18 -0.03
N ASN A 195 -24.37 -1.49 0.45
CA ASN A 195 -24.12 -2.65 1.32
C ASN A 195 -23.57 -2.30 2.70
N GLY A 196 -23.00 -1.11 2.88
CA GLY A 196 -22.36 -0.71 4.13
C GLY A 196 -20.97 -1.34 4.34
N VAL A 197 -20.23 -0.80 5.30
CA VAL A 197 -18.83 -1.16 5.55
C VAL A 197 -18.67 -2.57 6.13
N ASP A 198 -19.56 -2.97 7.04
CA ASP A 198 -19.46 -4.27 7.73
C ASP A 198 -19.71 -5.44 6.78
N ALA A 199 -20.74 -5.33 5.93
CA ALA A 199 -21.03 -6.34 4.93
C ALA A 199 -19.87 -6.50 3.94
N PHE A 200 -19.26 -5.38 3.53
CA PHE A 200 -18.12 -5.41 2.62
C PHE A 200 -16.91 -6.10 3.26
N ARG A 201 -16.52 -5.71 4.48
CA ARG A 201 -15.41 -6.34 5.21
C ARG A 201 -15.67 -7.82 5.46
N PHE A 202 -16.88 -8.17 5.91
CA PHE A 202 -17.25 -9.56 6.17
C PHE A 202 -17.20 -10.41 4.91
N SER A 203 -17.67 -9.89 3.78
CA SER A 203 -17.58 -10.58 2.49
C SER A 203 -16.13 -10.86 2.08
N LEU A 204 -15.20 -9.92 2.28
CA LEU A 204 -13.78 -10.16 2.00
C LEU A 204 -13.20 -11.27 2.90
N LEU A 205 -13.55 -11.26 4.19
CA LEU A 205 -13.08 -12.26 5.16
C LEU A 205 -13.64 -13.68 4.93
N GLN A 206 -14.69 -13.83 4.12
CA GLN A 206 -15.20 -15.14 3.72
C GLN A 206 -14.29 -15.85 2.70
N HIS A 207 -13.36 -15.13 2.09
CA HIS A 207 -12.43 -15.70 1.11
C HIS A 207 -11.20 -16.28 1.82
N ASP A 208 -10.62 -17.33 1.20
CA ASP A 208 -9.32 -17.84 1.63
C ASP A 208 -8.21 -16.86 1.23
N LEU A 209 -7.86 -15.97 2.17
CA LEU A 209 -6.88 -14.91 2.00
C LEU A 209 -5.47 -15.44 1.68
N THR A 210 -5.19 -16.72 1.97
CA THR A 210 -3.87 -17.32 1.74
C THR A 210 -3.63 -17.72 0.27
N LYS A 211 -4.70 -17.78 -0.54
CA LYS A 211 -4.57 -18.01 -1.98
C LYS A 211 -3.91 -16.82 -2.63
N ALA A 212 -2.96 -17.06 -3.54
CA ALA A 212 -2.33 -15.99 -4.31
C ALA A 212 -3.34 -15.14 -5.11
N VAL A 213 -4.45 -15.73 -5.54
CA VAL A 213 -5.50 -15.02 -6.29
C VAL A 213 -6.80 -15.05 -5.52
N LEU A 214 -7.31 -13.85 -5.21
CA LEU A 214 -8.63 -13.66 -4.60
C LEU A 214 -9.61 -13.23 -5.70
N ARG A 215 -10.51 -14.13 -6.07
CA ARG A 215 -11.63 -13.84 -6.97
C ARG A 215 -12.77 -13.32 -6.13
N VAL A 216 -12.83 -12.00 -5.97
CA VAL A 216 -13.89 -11.38 -5.19
C VAL A 216 -15.08 -11.12 -6.07
N ASP A 217 -16.19 -11.79 -5.76
CA ASP A 217 -17.48 -11.52 -6.35
C ASP A 217 -18.23 -10.49 -5.49
N PHE A 218 -18.45 -9.30 -6.08
CA PHE A 218 -19.17 -8.19 -5.43
C PHE A 218 -20.69 -8.31 -5.57
N THR A 219 -21.22 -9.50 -5.83
CA THR A 219 -22.67 -9.75 -5.99
C THR A 219 -23.26 -10.56 -4.83
N LEU A 220 -23.35 -11.88 -4.97
CA LEU A 220 -24.04 -12.77 -4.04
C LEU A 220 -23.38 -12.81 -2.66
N PRO A 221 -22.05 -13.05 -2.51
CA PRO A 221 -21.41 -13.10 -1.20
C PRO A 221 -21.59 -11.82 -0.39
N LEU A 222 -21.52 -10.67 -1.07
CA LEU A 222 -21.76 -9.37 -0.47
C LEU A 222 -23.20 -9.20 0.02
N THR A 223 -24.17 -9.70 -0.75
CA THR A 223 -25.58 -9.68 -0.36
C THR A 223 -25.84 -10.57 0.85
N GLU A 224 -25.23 -11.75 0.88
CA GLU A 224 -25.31 -12.69 2.02
C GLU A 224 -24.69 -12.08 3.29
N ALA A 225 -23.51 -11.46 3.17
CA ALA A 225 -22.85 -10.76 4.26
C ALA A 225 -23.74 -9.65 4.83
N ARG A 226 -24.38 -8.85 3.97
CA ARG A 226 -25.32 -7.81 4.43
C ARG A 226 -26.54 -8.40 5.13
N ASN A 227 -27.11 -9.47 4.59
CA ASN A 227 -28.26 -10.14 5.20
C ASN A 227 -27.90 -10.72 6.57
N PHE A 228 -26.69 -11.26 6.73
CA PHE A 228 -26.14 -11.70 8.00
C PHE A 228 -26.04 -10.55 9.01
N CYS A 229 -25.41 -9.42 8.62
CA CYS A 229 -25.32 -8.22 9.47
C CYS A 229 -26.71 -7.74 9.90
N ASN A 230 -27.69 -7.71 8.99
CA ASN A 230 -29.07 -7.31 9.30
C ASN A 230 -29.75 -8.31 10.26
N ARG A 231 -29.44 -9.61 10.15
CA ARG A 231 -29.98 -10.62 11.07
C ARG A 231 -29.42 -10.46 12.48
N VAL A 232 -28.12 -10.20 12.61
CA VAL A 232 -27.48 -9.87 13.91
C VAL A 232 -28.11 -8.61 14.50
N TRP A 233 -28.32 -7.57 13.69
CA TRP A 233 -28.98 -6.35 14.13
C TRP A 233 -30.41 -6.59 14.65
N ASN A 234 -31.21 -7.36 13.92
CA ASN A 234 -32.56 -7.71 14.32
C ASN A 234 -32.58 -8.55 15.61
N LEU A 235 -31.61 -9.46 15.79
CA LEU A 235 -31.43 -10.20 17.03
C LEU A 235 -31.13 -9.26 18.20
N CYS A 236 -30.19 -8.32 18.05
CA CYS A 236 -29.89 -7.33 19.08
C CYS A 236 -31.12 -6.49 19.45
N LYS A 237 -31.89 -6.02 18.45
CA LYS A 237 -33.13 -5.27 18.68
C LYS A 237 -34.18 -6.11 19.42
N PHE A 238 -34.34 -7.38 19.05
CA PHE A 238 -35.25 -8.29 19.73
C PHE A 238 -34.85 -8.49 21.18
N THR A 239 -33.57 -8.82 21.43
CA THR A 239 -33.03 -9.00 22.79
C THR A 239 -33.22 -7.74 23.63
N GLN A 240 -32.89 -6.55 23.12
CA GLN A 240 -33.11 -5.29 23.84
C GLN A 240 -34.57 -5.07 24.21
N ARG A 241 -35.52 -5.36 23.30
CA ARG A 241 -36.97 -5.26 23.59
C ARG A 241 -37.40 -6.23 24.70
N VAL A 242 -36.94 -7.48 24.64
CA VAL A 242 -37.24 -8.50 25.66
C VAL A 242 -36.66 -8.10 27.02
N PHE A 243 -35.41 -7.65 27.07
CA PHE A 243 -34.77 -7.19 28.31
C PHE A 243 -35.48 -5.97 28.92
N LYS A 244 -35.87 -4.98 28.11
CA LYS A 244 -36.66 -3.82 28.59
C LYS A 244 -38.00 -4.25 29.15
N ALA A 245 -38.72 -5.16 28.48
CA ALA A 245 -40.00 -5.66 28.96
C ALA A 245 -39.86 -6.47 30.27
N ALA A 246 -38.76 -7.21 30.45
CA ALA A 246 -38.52 -8.01 31.65
C ALA A 246 -38.01 -7.20 32.86
N HIS A 247 -37.34 -6.06 32.64
CA HIS A 247 -36.62 -5.32 33.69
C HIS A 247 -37.01 -3.83 33.83
N GLY A 248 -38.01 -3.35 33.08
CA GLY A 248 -38.64 -2.05 33.33
C GLY A 248 -37.80 -0.82 32.99
N TRP A 249 -36.93 -0.89 31.98
CA TRP A 249 -36.15 0.25 31.45
C TRP A 249 -36.79 0.90 30.22
#